data_AF-A0AAU2G5D6-F1
#
_entry.id   AF-A0AAU2G5D6-F1
#
_cell.length_a   1.000
_cell.length_b   1.000
_cell.length_c   1.000
_cell.angle_alpha   90.00
_cell.angle_beta   90.00
_cell.angle_gamma   90.00
#
_symmetry.space_group_name_H-M   'P 1'
#
loop_
_entity.id
_entity.type
_entity.pdbx_description
1 polymer ?
#
loop_
_entity_poly.entity_id
_entity_poly.type
_entity_poly.pdbx_seq_one_letter_code
_entity_poly.pdbx_strand_id
1 'polypeptide(L)'
;MSRWHRAIAELSAQGDAARAAARRVGDVPSGRRTTAAAISYATETDYLRSASTLLRAHLTDRRPPRRLPVARTWPCLRDVWKTRTLDRLGGVWQAIPRDAALARMRSAPSDPLLAAVADQAEALQASLRGDRQVGRLYESYIPDRTGTPVADLVGGSGRSAPTLPGLPDPGHPLNRAFPRGRGMRIQPGRQAEFDQLRTDQFAVHTRALAFGDAVLALLVEHRTEGAAPQPGRLRGAGRWVGREQRLVPDRTKWPAKLNPYQAATLAGLGSLVLACTGLPLTFGQRADLVSRFTLLFLAAGFIACTGIGLISRHGPKLITAPGPRAAVPGIAAALIAFTVWQGQGPVADYYFAGPYDRYDRQYANGCLATSPYRHDAVQATVEDGVLTVTPVSGGTTLRLGPAEDGSTHPLRALDQATRAVLDEHGC
;
A
#
# COMPACT_ATOMS: atom_id res chain seq x y z
N MET A 1 -3.09 -43.63 -14.63
CA MET A 1 -2.10 -42.58 -14.97
C MET A 1 -1.03 -42.50 -13.90
N SER A 2 0.25 -42.60 -14.28
CA SER A 2 1.35 -42.43 -13.34
C SER A 2 1.40 -40.98 -12.82
N ARG A 3 1.91 -40.78 -11.59
CA ARG A 3 2.00 -39.46 -10.96
C ARG A 3 2.90 -38.50 -11.76
N TRP A 4 3.88 -39.06 -12.47
CA TRP A 4 4.75 -38.33 -13.39
C TRP A 4 4.00 -37.83 -14.64
N HIS A 5 3.19 -38.69 -15.28
CA HIS A 5 2.39 -38.28 -16.45
C HIS A 5 1.50 -37.07 -16.13
N ARG A 6 0.84 -37.09 -14.95
CA ARG A 6 0.02 -35.96 -14.50
C ARG A 6 0.84 -34.69 -14.26
N ALA A 7 2.00 -34.83 -13.62
CA ALA A 7 2.85 -33.69 -13.30
C ALA A 7 3.45 -33.05 -14.57
N ILE A 8 3.84 -33.86 -15.55
CA ILE A 8 4.35 -33.43 -16.86
C ILE A 8 3.22 -32.74 -17.66
N ALA A 9 2.01 -33.31 -17.68
CA ALA A 9 0.85 -32.66 -18.28
C ALA A 9 0.55 -31.29 -17.63
N GLU A 10 0.57 -31.20 -16.29
CA GLU A 10 0.38 -29.92 -15.58
C GLU A 10 1.52 -28.90 -15.87
N LEU A 11 2.77 -29.36 -16.00
CA LEU A 11 3.91 -28.50 -16.36
C LEU A 11 3.78 -27.97 -17.79
N SER A 12 3.46 -28.84 -18.75
CA SER A 12 3.19 -28.46 -20.14
C SER A 12 2.08 -27.41 -20.23
N ALA A 13 0.96 -27.60 -19.54
CA ALA A 13 -0.13 -26.64 -19.51
C ALA A 13 0.27 -25.28 -18.91
N GLN A 14 1.18 -25.25 -17.94
CA GLN A 14 1.73 -23.99 -17.40
C GLN A 14 2.64 -23.28 -18.42
N GLY A 15 3.46 -24.02 -19.16
CA GLY A 15 4.28 -23.48 -20.25
C GLY A 15 3.43 -22.85 -21.35
N ASP A 16 2.36 -23.54 -21.76
CA ASP A 16 1.40 -23.02 -22.75
C ASP A 16 0.71 -21.74 -22.25
N ALA A 17 0.31 -21.72 -20.98
CA ALA A 17 -0.28 -20.52 -20.38
C ALA A 17 0.69 -19.34 -20.33
N ALA A 18 1.96 -19.58 -19.99
CA ALA A 18 2.97 -18.53 -19.97
C ALA A 18 3.23 -17.95 -21.38
N ARG A 19 3.34 -18.81 -22.40
CA ARG A 19 3.49 -18.37 -23.80
C ARG A 19 2.25 -17.62 -24.31
N ALA A 20 1.04 -18.08 -23.94
CA ALA A 20 -0.21 -17.41 -24.29
C ALA A 20 -0.34 -16.04 -23.59
N ALA A 21 0.05 -15.95 -22.32
CA ALA A 21 0.03 -14.70 -21.56
C ALA A 21 1.03 -13.68 -22.13
N ALA A 22 2.25 -14.11 -22.47
CA ALA A 22 3.28 -13.25 -23.05
C ALA A 22 2.83 -12.63 -24.38
N ARG A 23 2.26 -13.44 -25.29
CA ARG A 23 1.69 -12.93 -26.55
C ARG A 23 0.60 -11.87 -26.31
N ARG A 24 -0.30 -12.15 -25.37
CA ARG A 24 -1.38 -11.22 -25.00
C ARG A 24 -0.90 -9.88 -24.48
N VAL A 25 0.29 -9.75 -23.89
CA VAL A 25 0.78 -8.44 -23.41
C VAL A 25 0.91 -7.43 -24.56
N GLY A 26 1.28 -7.90 -25.76
CA GLY A 26 1.36 -7.09 -26.98
C GLY A 26 -0.02 -6.70 -27.51
N ASP A 27 -0.95 -7.66 -27.53
CA ASP A 27 -2.26 -7.54 -28.17
C ASP A 27 -3.29 -6.70 -27.39
N VAL A 28 -3.01 -6.42 -26.12
CA VAL A 28 -3.97 -5.80 -25.20
C VAL A 28 -3.81 -4.25 -25.18
N PRO A 29 -4.92 -3.47 -25.17
CA PRO A 29 -4.86 -2.01 -25.12
C PRO A 29 -4.01 -1.46 -23.96
N SER A 30 -3.39 -0.29 -24.16
CA SER A 30 -2.43 0.32 -23.22
C SER A 30 -2.92 0.39 -21.76
N GLY A 31 -4.20 0.65 -21.52
CA GLY A 31 -4.79 0.68 -20.17
C GLY A 31 -4.87 -0.69 -19.47
N ARG A 32 -4.90 -1.78 -20.22
CA ARG A 32 -5.02 -3.17 -19.75
C ARG A 32 -3.68 -3.91 -19.73
N ARG A 33 -2.67 -3.39 -20.44
CA ARG A 33 -1.33 -3.97 -20.59
C ARG A 33 -0.68 -4.29 -19.25
N THR A 34 -0.89 -3.46 -18.23
CA THR A 34 -0.33 -3.68 -16.89
C THR A 34 -0.93 -4.89 -16.16
N THR A 35 -2.22 -5.19 -16.36
CA THR A 35 -2.85 -6.39 -15.78
C THR A 35 -2.42 -7.64 -16.54
N ALA A 36 -2.37 -7.56 -17.89
CA ALA A 36 -1.87 -8.65 -18.72
C ALA A 36 -0.41 -8.99 -18.40
N ALA A 37 0.46 -7.97 -18.26
CA ALA A 37 1.85 -8.14 -17.87
C ALA A 37 2.00 -8.77 -16.48
N ALA A 38 1.20 -8.33 -15.49
CA ALA A 38 1.22 -8.95 -14.16
C ALA A 38 0.86 -10.45 -14.23
N ILE A 39 -0.12 -10.81 -15.05
CA ILE A 39 -0.50 -12.22 -15.24
C ILE A 39 0.60 -12.98 -15.98
N SER A 40 1.23 -12.39 -17.02
CA SER A 40 2.38 -12.99 -17.72
C SER A 40 3.51 -13.33 -16.75
N TYR A 41 3.94 -12.36 -15.94
CA TYR A 41 5.02 -12.56 -14.98
C TYR A 41 4.66 -13.60 -13.91
N ALA A 42 3.40 -13.64 -13.47
CA ALA A 42 2.93 -14.67 -12.54
C ALA A 42 2.89 -16.06 -13.18
N THR A 43 2.48 -16.18 -14.46
CA THR A 43 2.50 -17.47 -15.19
C THR A 43 3.91 -17.96 -15.46
N GLU A 44 4.85 -17.08 -15.80
CA GLU A 44 6.27 -17.42 -15.94
C GLU A 44 6.85 -17.91 -14.61
N THR A 45 6.51 -17.24 -13.50
CA THR A 45 6.93 -17.67 -12.16
C THR A 45 6.36 -19.06 -11.81
N ASP A 46 5.09 -19.31 -12.12
CA ASP A 46 4.43 -20.60 -11.89
C ASP A 46 5.13 -21.71 -12.67
N TYR A 47 5.47 -21.45 -13.93
CA TYR A 47 6.16 -22.39 -14.79
C TYR A 47 7.55 -22.70 -14.25
N LEU A 48 8.35 -21.67 -13.94
CA LEU A 48 9.73 -21.82 -13.47
C LEU A 48 9.80 -22.52 -12.11
N ARG A 49 8.90 -22.21 -11.16
CA ARG A 49 8.82 -22.91 -9.86
C ARG A 49 8.44 -24.38 -10.03
N SER A 50 7.51 -24.66 -10.94
CA SER A 50 7.03 -26.01 -11.19
C SER A 50 8.10 -26.86 -11.86
N ALA A 51 8.77 -26.32 -12.88
CA ALA A 51 9.94 -26.93 -13.52
C ALA A 51 11.04 -27.23 -12.50
N SER A 52 11.45 -26.23 -11.70
CA SER A 52 12.48 -26.40 -10.67
C SER A 52 12.11 -27.47 -9.62
N THR A 53 10.84 -27.56 -9.26
CA THR A 53 10.36 -28.55 -8.28
C THR A 53 10.38 -29.96 -8.86
N LEU A 54 9.98 -30.13 -10.12
CA LEU A 54 9.99 -31.41 -10.79
C LEU A 54 11.40 -31.87 -11.14
N LEU A 55 12.27 -30.96 -11.57
CA LEU A 55 13.69 -31.23 -11.78
C LEU A 55 14.33 -31.75 -10.48
N ARG A 56 14.08 -31.09 -9.34
CA ARG A 56 14.57 -31.57 -8.04
C ARG A 56 14.05 -32.97 -7.70
N ALA A 57 12.78 -33.24 -7.94
CA ALA A 57 12.21 -34.57 -7.70
C ALA A 57 12.87 -35.61 -8.61
N HIS A 58 13.11 -35.27 -9.88
CA HIS A 58 13.78 -36.14 -10.84
C HIS A 58 15.22 -36.46 -10.41
N LEU A 59 16.03 -35.44 -10.08
CA LEU A 59 17.42 -35.59 -9.64
C LEU A 59 17.59 -36.35 -8.32
N THR A 60 16.55 -36.43 -7.49
CA THR A 60 16.58 -37.18 -6.23
C THR A 60 15.86 -38.53 -6.33
N ASP A 61 15.46 -38.91 -7.55
CA ASP A 61 14.59 -40.04 -7.86
C ASP A 61 13.36 -40.18 -6.95
N ARG A 62 12.78 -39.04 -6.60
CA ARG A 62 11.57 -38.96 -5.76
C ARG A 62 10.33 -38.83 -6.60
N ARG A 63 9.20 -39.25 -6.02
CA ARG A 63 7.87 -39.01 -6.62
C ARG A 63 7.59 -37.50 -6.71
N PRO A 64 7.00 -37.00 -7.81
CA PRO A 64 6.71 -35.58 -7.97
C PRO A 64 5.63 -35.15 -6.97
N PRO A 65 5.52 -33.87 -6.56
CA PRO A 65 4.51 -33.45 -5.59
C PRO A 65 3.07 -33.71 -6.09
N ARG A 66 2.10 -33.86 -5.17
CA ARG A 66 0.69 -34.08 -5.54
C ARG A 66 0.09 -32.87 -6.27
N ARG A 67 0.65 -31.68 -6.02
CA ARG A 67 0.25 -30.41 -6.63
C ARG A 67 1.51 -29.60 -6.90
N LEU A 68 1.65 -29.08 -8.12
CA LEU A 68 2.73 -28.18 -8.47
C LEU A 68 2.59 -26.82 -7.76
N PRO A 69 3.71 -26.16 -7.43
CA PRO A 69 3.68 -24.84 -6.82
C PRO A 69 3.12 -23.82 -7.80
N VAL A 70 2.13 -23.06 -7.34
CA VAL A 70 1.53 -21.95 -8.10
C VAL A 70 1.38 -20.74 -7.20
N ALA A 71 1.58 -19.56 -7.78
CA ALA A 71 1.39 -18.28 -7.15
C ALA A 71 -0.08 -18.14 -6.74
N ARG A 72 -0.28 -17.73 -5.48
CA ARG A 72 -1.61 -17.35 -5.02
C ARG A 72 -1.94 -15.99 -5.64
N THR A 73 -2.88 -15.98 -6.58
CA THR A 73 -3.57 -14.74 -6.99
C THR A 73 -4.50 -14.33 -5.87
N TRP A 74 -4.47 -13.07 -5.42
CA TRP A 74 -5.31 -12.56 -4.33
C TRP A 74 -6.44 -11.68 -4.88
N PRO A 75 -7.65 -12.22 -5.08
CA PRO A 75 -8.74 -11.46 -5.68
C PRO A 75 -9.33 -10.40 -4.74
N CYS A 76 -9.08 -10.42 -3.43
CA CYS A 76 -9.54 -9.34 -2.54
C CYS A 76 -8.56 -8.15 -2.48
N LEU A 77 -7.28 -8.38 -2.80
CA LEU A 77 -6.20 -7.37 -2.75
C LEU A 77 -5.58 -7.18 -4.14
N ARG A 78 -6.43 -7.08 -5.17
CA ARG A 78 -6.06 -7.08 -6.60
C ARG A 78 -5.02 -6.02 -6.97
N ASP A 79 -5.21 -4.79 -6.51
CA ASP A 79 -4.31 -3.67 -6.81
C ASP A 79 -2.93 -3.90 -6.16
N VAL A 80 -2.91 -4.29 -4.89
CA VAL A 80 -1.67 -4.58 -4.15
C VAL A 80 -0.95 -5.78 -4.76
N TRP A 81 -1.71 -6.82 -5.14
CA TRP A 81 -1.17 -7.98 -5.85
C TRP A 81 -0.57 -7.57 -7.19
N LYS A 82 -1.28 -6.77 -8.00
CA LYS A 82 -0.81 -6.31 -9.30
C LYS A 82 0.48 -5.50 -9.18
N THR A 83 0.52 -4.49 -8.31
CA THR A 83 1.72 -3.68 -8.05
C THR A 83 2.87 -4.56 -7.60
N ARG A 84 2.67 -5.43 -6.60
CA ARG A 84 3.69 -6.35 -6.10
C ARG A 84 4.20 -7.31 -7.19
N THR A 85 3.33 -7.76 -8.08
CA THR A 85 3.65 -8.68 -9.17
C THR A 85 4.42 -7.95 -10.27
N LEU A 86 4.11 -6.69 -10.58
CA LEU A 86 4.88 -5.91 -11.56
C LEU A 86 6.25 -5.53 -11.01
N ASP A 87 6.32 -5.01 -9.79
CA ASP A 87 7.57 -4.54 -9.18
C ASP A 87 8.58 -5.67 -8.92
N ARG A 88 8.10 -6.89 -8.70
CA ARG A 88 8.96 -8.06 -8.44
C ARG A 88 9.01 -9.06 -9.59
N LEU A 89 8.52 -8.67 -10.78
CA LEU A 89 8.35 -9.57 -11.94
C LEU A 89 7.74 -10.92 -11.54
N GLY A 90 6.63 -10.92 -10.82
CA GLY A 90 5.89 -12.11 -10.38
C GLY A 90 6.61 -12.95 -9.32
N GLY A 91 7.81 -12.55 -8.89
CA GLY A 91 8.69 -13.40 -8.11
C GLY A 91 9.51 -14.36 -8.99
N VAL A 92 9.63 -14.11 -10.30
CA VAL A 92 10.52 -14.84 -11.23
C VAL A 92 11.94 -14.84 -10.67
N TRP A 93 12.47 -13.69 -10.24
CA TRP A 93 13.80 -13.57 -9.65
C TRP A 93 14.03 -14.48 -8.43
N GLN A 94 12.99 -14.72 -7.64
CA GLN A 94 13.06 -15.60 -6.47
C GLN A 94 12.96 -17.08 -6.82
N ALA A 95 12.40 -17.38 -8.00
CA ALA A 95 12.20 -18.74 -8.46
C ALA A 95 13.44 -19.28 -9.20
N ILE A 96 14.32 -18.42 -9.73
CA ILE A 96 15.53 -18.81 -10.46
C ILE A 96 16.37 -19.84 -9.65
N PRO A 97 16.79 -20.97 -10.26
CA PRO A 97 17.56 -22.00 -9.58
C PRO A 97 18.90 -21.46 -9.09
N ARG A 98 19.20 -21.56 -7.78
CA ARG A 98 20.45 -21.07 -7.18
C ARG A 98 21.66 -21.97 -7.47
N ASP A 99 22.86 -21.52 -7.14
CA ASP A 99 24.13 -22.23 -7.33
C ASP A 99 24.12 -23.67 -6.80
N ALA A 100 23.50 -23.90 -5.64
CA ALA A 100 23.36 -25.25 -5.08
C ALA A 100 22.51 -26.20 -5.94
N ALA A 101 21.58 -25.67 -6.75
CA ALA A 101 20.83 -26.48 -7.72
C ALA A 101 21.67 -26.75 -8.98
N LEU A 102 22.44 -25.77 -9.45
CA LEU A 102 23.40 -25.93 -10.56
C LEU A 102 24.47 -26.97 -10.24
N ALA A 103 25.06 -26.90 -9.04
CA ALA A 103 26.02 -27.88 -8.57
C ALA A 103 25.45 -29.31 -8.59
N ARG A 104 24.18 -29.48 -8.23
CA ARG A 104 23.50 -30.79 -8.29
C ARG A 104 23.26 -31.28 -9.71
N MET A 105 22.90 -30.39 -10.64
CA MET A 105 22.73 -30.74 -12.05
C MET A 105 24.06 -31.21 -12.64
N ARG A 106 25.16 -30.51 -12.33
CA ARG A 106 26.51 -30.86 -12.79
C ARG A 106 27.09 -32.13 -12.15
N SER A 107 26.68 -32.45 -10.92
CA SER A 107 27.13 -33.68 -10.23
C SER A 107 26.35 -34.93 -10.62
N ALA A 108 25.25 -34.78 -11.36
CA ALA A 108 24.44 -35.90 -11.82
C ALA A 108 25.15 -36.65 -12.96
N PRO A 109 24.73 -37.91 -13.25
CA PRO A 109 25.28 -38.66 -14.37
C PRO A 109 25.19 -37.88 -15.69
N SER A 110 26.18 -38.08 -16.56
CA SER A 110 26.27 -37.40 -17.85
C SER A 110 25.06 -37.71 -18.73
N ASP A 111 24.25 -36.69 -18.98
CA ASP A 111 23.06 -36.74 -19.82
C ASP A 111 22.99 -35.44 -20.64
N PRO A 112 22.90 -35.50 -21.98
CA PRO A 112 22.85 -34.32 -22.84
C PRO A 112 21.63 -33.42 -22.57
N LEU A 113 20.48 -33.98 -22.20
CA LEU A 113 19.29 -33.19 -21.88
C LEU A 113 19.47 -32.46 -20.55
N LEU A 114 20.10 -33.11 -19.57
CA LEU A 114 20.43 -32.47 -18.30
C LEU A 114 21.50 -31.38 -18.44
N ALA A 115 22.47 -31.56 -19.35
CA ALA A 115 23.44 -30.51 -19.70
C ALA A 115 22.73 -29.28 -20.30
N ALA A 116 21.80 -29.47 -21.24
CA ALA A 116 21.00 -28.38 -21.78
C ALA A 116 20.17 -27.65 -20.71
N VAL A 117 19.62 -28.39 -19.73
CA VAL A 117 18.93 -27.78 -18.57
C VAL A 117 19.89 -26.95 -17.71
N ALA A 118 21.13 -27.41 -17.49
CA ALA A 118 22.14 -26.66 -16.76
C ALA A 118 22.51 -25.36 -17.48
N ASP A 119 22.71 -25.39 -18.80
CA ASP A 119 23.00 -24.21 -19.62
C ASP A 119 21.89 -23.15 -19.50
N GLN A 120 20.62 -23.58 -19.57
CA GLN A 120 19.49 -22.65 -19.40
C GLN A 120 19.40 -22.09 -17.98
N ALA A 121 19.76 -22.88 -16.96
CA ALA A 121 19.82 -22.41 -15.58
C ALA A 121 20.96 -21.39 -15.37
N GLU A 122 22.10 -21.55 -16.05
CA GLU A 122 23.20 -20.58 -16.05
C GLU A 122 22.82 -19.28 -16.75
N ALA A 123 22.12 -19.37 -17.89
CA ALA A 123 21.56 -18.19 -18.57
C ALA A 123 20.60 -17.41 -17.64
N LEU A 124 19.77 -18.10 -16.86
CA LEU A 124 18.92 -17.47 -15.85
C LEU A 124 19.73 -16.82 -14.72
N GLN A 125 20.86 -17.42 -14.29
CA GLN A 125 21.76 -16.78 -13.33
C GLN A 125 22.39 -15.51 -13.90
N ALA A 126 22.75 -15.49 -15.19
CA ALA A 126 23.23 -14.27 -15.85
C ALA A 126 22.16 -13.15 -15.80
N SER A 127 20.88 -13.48 -16.03
CA SER A 127 19.79 -12.50 -15.87
C SER A 127 19.64 -12.00 -14.44
N LEU A 128 19.73 -12.89 -13.44
CA LEU A 128 19.68 -12.51 -12.02
C LEU A 128 20.87 -11.64 -11.62
N ARG A 129 22.05 -11.88 -12.19
CA ARG A 129 23.23 -11.04 -12.02
C ARG A 129 23.01 -9.66 -12.63
N GLY A 130 22.45 -9.60 -13.84
CA GLY A 130 22.00 -8.36 -14.49
C GLY A 130 21.14 -7.52 -13.56
N ASP A 131 20.06 -8.09 -13.04
CA ASP A 131 19.13 -7.42 -12.11
C ASP A 131 19.83 -6.85 -10.85
N ARG A 132 20.72 -7.63 -10.24
CA ARG A 132 21.42 -7.23 -9.00
C ARG A 132 22.52 -6.21 -9.21
N GLN A 133 23.18 -6.22 -10.37
CA GLN A 133 24.40 -5.45 -10.62
C GLN A 133 24.17 -4.21 -11.48
N VAL A 134 23.15 -4.17 -12.35
CA VAL A 134 22.90 -3.02 -13.23
C VAL A 134 22.74 -1.72 -12.43
N GLY A 135 22.10 -1.80 -11.26
CA GLY A 135 21.94 -0.66 -10.36
C GLY A 135 23.26 -0.15 -9.76
N ARG A 136 24.28 -1.00 -9.64
CA ARG A 136 25.60 -0.60 -9.13
C ARG A 136 26.44 0.11 -10.19
N LEU A 137 26.02 0.12 -11.46
CA LEU A 137 26.72 0.85 -12.50
C LEU A 137 26.33 2.32 -12.55
N TYR A 138 25.35 2.75 -11.74
CA TYR A 138 25.03 4.16 -11.62
C TYR A 138 25.86 4.82 -10.53
N GLU A 139 26.37 6.00 -10.79
CA GLU A 139 26.99 6.89 -9.80
C GLU A 139 26.25 8.23 -9.72
N SER A 140 26.34 8.89 -8.56
CA SER A 140 26.00 10.31 -8.47
C SER A 140 27.13 11.14 -9.08
N TYR A 141 26.78 12.17 -9.83
CA TYR A 141 27.77 13.04 -10.47
C TYR A 141 27.48 14.52 -10.26
N ILE A 142 28.53 15.33 -10.42
CA ILE A 142 28.48 16.79 -10.39
C ILE A 142 28.73 17.26 -11.83
N PRO A 143 27.73 17.87 -12.50
CA PRO A 143 27.87 18.33 -13.88
C PRO A 143 28.93 19.44 -13.98
N ASP A 144 29.61 19.50 -15.12
CA ASP A 144 30.51 20.61 -15.42
C ASP A 144 29.70 21.85 -15.80
N ARG A 145 30.16 23.04 -15.38
CA ARG A 145 29.43 24.31 -15.61
C ARG A 145 29.29 24.67 -17.09
N THR A 146 30.13 24.11 -17.95
CA THR A 146 30.21 24.39 -19.39
C THR A 146 29.83 23.17 -20.25
N GLY A 147 29.49 22.04 -19.62
CA GLY A 147 29.15 20.80 -20.30
C GLY A 147 27.74 20.82 -20.90
N THR A 148 27.52 19.99 -21.91
CA THR A 148 26.16 19.74 -22.38
C THR A 148 25.50 18.67 -21.50
N PRO A 149 24.19 18.77 -21.20
CA PRO A 149 23.50 17.80 -20.34
C PRO A 149 23.62 16.34 -20.81
N VAL A 150 23.73 16.13 -22.13
CA VAL A 150 23.85 14.80 -22.73
C VAL A 150 25.25 14.22 -22.52
N ALA A 151 26.31 15.01 -22.70
CA ALA A 151 27.68 14.58 -22.44
C ALA A 151 27.88 14.20 -20.95
N ASP A 152 27.24 14.94 -20.05
CA ASP A 152 27.26 14.68 -18.62
C ASP A 152 26.59 13.34 -18.23
N LEU A 153 25.47 13.00 -18.87
CA LEU A 153 24.68 11.78 -18.59
C LEU A 153 25.33 10.49 -19.12
N VAL A 154 26.09 10.59 -20.21
CA VAL A 154 26.79 9.45 -20.84
C VAL A 154 28.20 9.27 -20.28
N GLY A 155 28.63 10.11 -19.32
CA GLY A 155 29.92 10.02 -18.66
C GLY A 155 31.08 10.67 -19.42
N GLY A 156 30.79 11.59 -20.36
CA GLY A 156 31.76 12.32 -21.18
C GLY A 156 32.18 13.69 -20.61
N SER A 157 31.46 14.24 -19.64
CA SER A 157 31.81 15.49 -18.92
C SER A 157 31.30 15.45 -17.47
N GLY A 158 31.83 16.29 -16.58
CA GLY A 158 31.50 16.30 -15.15
C GLY A 158 32.24 15.26 -14.31
N ARG A 159 32.40 15.53 -13.01
CA ARG A 159 33.13 14.68 -12.07
C ARG A 159 32.21 13.80 -11.22
N SER A 160 32.68 12.61 -10.86
CA SER A 160 31.98 11.73 -9.90
C SER A 160 31.82 12.44 -8.56
N ALA A 161 30.66 12.30 -7.93
CA ALA A 161 30.43 12.85 -6.61
C ALA A 161 31.27 12.09 -5.56
N PRO A 162 31.73 12.76 -4.49
CA PRO A 162 32.48 12.08 -3.43
C PRO A 162 31.64 10.99 -2.77
N THR A 163 32.22 9.80 -2.59
CA THR A 163 31.56 8.68 -1.91
C THR A 163 31.51 8.89 -0.39
N LEU A 164 30.62 8.17 0.28
CA LEU A 164 30.55 8.13 1.73
C LEU A 164 31.84 7.47 2.29
N PRO A 165 32.37 7.95 3.43
CA PRO A 165 33.51 7.32 4.10
C PRO A 165 33.28 5.82 4.34
N GLY A 166 34.27 4.99 4.05
CA GLY A 166 34.18 3.52 4.19
C GLY A 166 33.43 2.80 3.06
N LEU A 167 32.90 3.53 2.06
CA LEU A 167 32.18 2.95 0.92
C LEU A 167 32.79 3.42 -0.41
N PRO A 168 33.93 2.84 -0.84
CA PRO A 168 34.67 3.31 -2.00
C PRO A 168 33.92 3.09 -3.33
N ASP A 169 32.98 2.13 -3.39
CA ASP A 169 32.17 1.85 -4.59
C ASP A 169 31.14 2.99 -4.84
N PRO A 170 31.27 3.79 -5.90
CA PRO A 170 30.31 4.86 -6.23
C PRO A 170 28.90 4.34 -6.48
N GLY A 171 28.78 3.09 -6.91
CA GLY A 171 27.53 2.39 -7.17
C GLY A 171 26.85 1.81 -5.94
N HIS A 172 27.48 1.91 -4.77
CA HIS A 172 26.94 1.35 -3.54
C HIS A 172 25.55 1.93 -3.24
N PRO A 173 24.55 1.12 -2.83
CA PRO A 173 23.19 1.60 -2.59
C PRO A 173 23.10 2.79 -1.64
N LEU A 174 23.97 2.86 -0.62
CA LEU A 174 24.03 4.00 0.29
C LEU A 174 24.56 5.27 -0.36
N ASN A 175 25.59 5.17 -1.22
CA ASN A 175 26.09 6.32 -1.99
C ASN A 175 24.99 6.86 -2.93
N ARG A 176 24.10 5.99 -3.42
CA ARG A 176 22.95 6.37 -4.25
C ARG A 176 21.78 6.94 -3.47
N ALA A 177 21.52 6.44 -2.26
CA ALA A 177 20.42 6.89 -1.41
C ALA A 177 20.70 8.27 -0.77
N PHE A 178 21.97 8.60 -0.59
CA PHE A 178 22.43 9.91 -0.09
C PHE A 178 23.28 10.62 -1.15
N PRO A 179 22.67 11.03 -2.29
CA PRO A 179 23.41 11.60 -3.40
C PRO A 179 24.03 12.93 -2.98
N ARG A 180 25.36 13.04 -3.13
CA ARG A 180 26.11 14.31 -2.99
C ARG A 180 26.28 15.07 -4.31
N GLY A 181 25.71 14.52 -5.39
CA GLY A 181 25.72 15.09 -6.74
C GLY A 181 24.40 15.76 -7.11
N ARG A 182 24.34 16.33 -8.31
CA ARG A 182 23.12 16.96 -8.87
C ARG A 182 22.32 16.03 -9.79
N GLY A 183 22.84 14.84 -10.07
CA GLY A 183 22.17 13.85 -10.92
C GLY A 183 22.79 12.46 -10.81
N MET A 184 22.20 11.51 -11.55
CA MET A 184 22.66 10.12 -11.66
C MET A 184 23.09 9.84 -13.10
N ARG A 185 24.23 9.18 -13.28
CA ARG A 185 24.72 8.75 -14.59
C ARG A 185 25.31 7.35 -14.52
N ILE A 186 25.56 6.74 -15.69
CA ILE A 186 26.33 5.49 -15.76
C ILE A 186 27.80 5.81 -15.44
N GLN A 187 28.45 4.96 -14.66
CA GLN A 187 29.87 5.08 -14.34
C GLN A 187 30.70 5.21 -15.64
N PRO A 188 31.55 6.24 -15.76
CA PRO A 188 32.40 6.43 -16.93
C PRO A 188 33.22 5.18 -17.25
N GLY A 189 33.26 4.78 -18.52
CA GLY A 189 34.00 3.61 -19.01
C GLY A 189 33.28 2.26 -18.81
N ARG A 190 32.08 2.23 -18.21
CA ARG A 190 31.32 0.99 -17.96
C ARG A 190 30.04 0.86 -18.78
N GLN A 191 29.91 1.62 -19.87
CA GLN A 191 28.72 1.61 -20.73
C GLN A 191 28.49 0.23 -21.37
N ALA A 192 29.55 -0.42 -21.89
CA ALA A 192 29.43 -1.75 -22.47
C ALA A 192 28.96 -2.80 -21.46
N GLU A 193 29.46 -2.73 -20.23
CA GLU A 193 29.00 -3.61 -19.14
C GLU A 193 27.55 -3.31 -18.74
N PHE A 194 27.16 -2.04 -18.72
CA PHE A 194 25.78 -1.63 -18.49
C PHE A 194 24.85 -2.20 -19.55
N ASP A 195 25.21 -2.09 -20.82
CA ASP A 195 24.41 -2.62 -21.92
C ASP A 195 24.27 -4.14 -21.86
N GLN A 196 25.36 -4.84 -21.51
CA GLN A 196 25.33 -6.29 -21.32
C GLN A 196 24.42 -6.69 -20.14
N LEU A 197 24.61 -6.11 -18.95
CA LEU A 197 23.81 -6.44 -17.76
C LEU A 197 22.33 -6.08 -17.95
N ARG A 198 22.05 -4.98 -18.64
CA ARG A 198 20.70 -4.55 -19.00
C ARG A 198 20.05 -5.54 -19.97
N THR A 199 20.78 -5.96 -21.00
CA THR A 199 20.33 -6.99 -21.95
C THR A 199 20.05 -8.31 -21.23
N ASP A 200 20.95 -8.73 -20.34
CA ASP A 200 20.78 -9.93 -19.52
C ASP A 200 19.56 -9.85 -18.60
N GLN A 201 19.32 -8.70 -17.97
CA GLN A 201 18.15 -8.46 -17.13
C GLN A 201 16.86 -8.63 -17.94
N PHE A 202 16.76 -8.00 -19.12
CA PHE A 202 15.55 -8.09 -19.96
C PHE A 202 15.35 -9.47 -20.60
N ALA A 203 16.42 -10.25 -20.78
CA ALA A 203 16.34 -11.61 -21.33
C ALA A 203 15.68 -12.63 -20.37
N VAL A 204 15.38 -12.26 -19.11
CA VAL A 204 14.83 -13.16 -18.09
C VAL A 204 13.55 -13.86 -18.55
N HIS A 205 12.67 -13.17 -19.26
CA HIS A 205 11.37 -13.71 -19.69
C HIS A 205 11.55 -14.86 -20.70
N THR A 206 12.40 -14.67 -21.70
CA THR A 206 12.73 -15.68 -22.70
C THR A 206 13.48 -16.85 -22.08
N ARG A 207 14.47 -16.57 -21.21
CA ARG A 207 15.26 -17.59 -20.51
C ARG A 207 14.42 -18.42 -19.53
N ALA A 208 13.40 -17.83 -18.90
CA ALA A 208 12.50 -18.55 -18.01
C ALA A 208 11.65 -19.60 -18.75
N LEU A 209 11.16 -19.26 -19.95
CA LEU A 209 10.47 -20.21 -20.82
C LEU A 209 11.43 -21.31 -21.32
N ALA A 210 12.60 -20.93 -21.81
CA ALA A 210 13.59 -21.88 -22.33
C ALA A 210 14.04 -22.90 -21.27
N PHE A 211 14.27 -22.46 -20.03
CA PHE A 211 14.57 -23.35 -18.92
C PHE A 211 13.43 -24.32 -18.61
N GLY A 212 12.19 -23.82 -18.54
CA GLY A 212 11.03 -24.68 -18.30
C GLY A 212 10.83 -25.71 -19.42
N ASP A 213 11.04 -25.31 -20.67
CA ASP A 213 10.93 -26.17 -21.85
C ASP A 213 12.05 -27.24 -21.87
N ALA A 214 13.28 -26.88 -21.52
CA ALA A 214 14.37 -27.85 -21.36
C ALA A 214 14.08 -28.88 -20.27
N VAL A 215 13.55 -28.45 -19.12
CA VAL A 215 13.13 -29.37 -18.04
C VAL A 215 11.98 -30.26 -18.50
N LEU A 216 11.01 -29.71 -19.24
CA LEU A 216 9.90 -30.49 -19.78
C LEU A 216 10.40 -31.58 -20.74
N ALA A 217 11.32 -31.24 -21.65
CA ALA A 217 11.93 -32.20 -22.58
C ALA A 217 12.66 -33.32 -21.84
N LEU A 218 13.51 -32.99 -20.87
CA LEU A 218 14.19 -33.96 -20.00
C LEU A 218 13.19 -34.91 -19.30
N LEU A 219 12.11 -34.37 -18.75
CA LEU A 219 11.11 -35.18 -18.03
C LEU A 219 10.29 -36.06 -18.95
N VAL A 220 9.96 -35.59 -20.15
CA VAL A 220 9.22 -36.37 -21.15
C VAL A 220 10.05 -37.57 -21.61
N GLU A 221 11.34 -37.35 -21.87
CA GLU A 221 12.25 -38.43 -22.25
C GLU A 221 12.35 -39.47 -21.12
N HIS A 222 12.70 -39.03 -19.91
CA HIS A 222 13.07 -39.95 -18.83
C HIS A 222 11.90 -40.55 -18.02
N ARG A 223 10.71 -39.94 -18.03
CA ARG A 223 9.59 -40.38 -17.17
C ARG A 223 8.35 -40.80 -17.95
N THR A 224 8.32 -40.54 -19.25
CA THR A 224 7.24 -40.94 -20.15
C THR A 224 7.75 -41.60 -21.44
N GLU A 225 9.04 -41.94 -21.52
CA GLU A 225 9.63 -42.65 -22.67
C GLU A 225 9.37 -41.90 -24.00
N GLY A 226 9.47 -40.58 -23.97
CA GLY A 226 9.24 -39.72 -25.14
C GLY A 226 7.77 -39.51 -25.51
N ALA A 227 6.81 -40.08 -24.77
CA ALA A 227 5.39 -39.93 -25.08
C ALA A 227 4.92 -38.47 -24.93
N ALA A 228 4.15 -38.00 -25.92
CA ALA A 228 3.61 -36.64 -25.91
C ALA A 228 2.77 -36.37 -24.65
N PRO A 229 2.96 -35.23 -23.99
CA PRO A 229 2.23 -34.90 -22.78
C PRO A 229 0.74 -34.73 -23.07
N GLN A 230 -0.10 -35.37 -22.25
CA GLN A 230 -1.54 -35.19 -22.30
C GLN A 230 -1.93 -33.76 -21.89
N PRO A 231 -3.10 -33.26 -22.32
CA PRO A 231 -3.58 -31.94 -21.91
C PRO A 231 -3.72 -31.84 -20.39
N GLY A 232 -2.94 -30.95 -19.79
CA GLY A 232 -2.95 -30.69 -18.35
C GLY A 232 -4.04 -29.72 -17.91
N ARG A 233 -4.29 -29.68 -16.60
CA ARG A 233 -5.23 -28.71 -16.00
C ARG A 233 -4.51 -27.41 -15.63
N LEU A 234 -4.96 -26.29 -16.18
CA LEU A 234 -4.49 -24.96 -15.79
C LEU A 234 -4.71 -24.66 -14.29
N ARG A 235 -3.66 -24.14 -13.65
CA ARG A 235 -3.66 -23.73 -12.23
C ARG A 235 -3.04 -22.35 -12.07
N GLY A 236 -3.16 -21.79 -10.86
CA GLY A 236 -2.52 -20.51 -10.52
C GLY A 236 -2.97 -19.36 -11.42
N ALA A 237 -1.99 -18.56 -11.84
CA ALA A 237 -2.20 -17.44 -12.74
C ALA A 237 -2.72 -17.88 -14.14
N GLY A 238 -2.39 -19.10 -14.57
CA GLY A 238 -2.77 -19.63 -15.88
C GLY A 238 -4.28 -19.70 -16.13
N ARG A 239 -5.10 -19.81 -15.07
CA ARG A 239 -6.58 -19.81 -15.20
C ARG A 239 -7.17 -18.44 -15.55
N TRP A 240 -6.38 -17.38 -15.36
CA TRP A 240 -6.80 -16.00 -15.55
C TRP A 240 -6.35 -15.44 -16.90
N VAL A 241 -5.52 -16.16 -17.65
CA VAL A 241 -5.17 -15.83 -19.04
C VAL A 241 -6.45 -15.81 -19.88
N GLY A 242 -6.72 -14.69 -20.54
CA GLY A 242 -7.98 -14.45 -21.27
C GLY A 242 -9.19 -14.07 -20.40
N ARG A 243 -9.06 -14.07 -19.07
CA ARG A 243 -10.10 -13.69 -18.10
C ARG A 243 -9.65 -12.56 -17.18
N GLU A 244 -8.73 -11.73 -17.65
CA GLU A 244 -8.04 -10.71 -16.87
C GLU A 244 -9.02 -9.67 -16.31
N GLN A 245 -10.04 -9.30 -17.08
CA GLN A 245 -11.09 -8.37 -16.64
C GLN A 245 -11.91 -8.91 -15.47
N ARG A 246 -12.08 -10.24 -15.36
CA ARG A 246 -12.75 -10.86 -14.21
C ARG A 246 -11.85 -10.79 -12.97
N LEU A 247 -10.53 -10.89 -13.15
CA LEU A 247 -9.56 -10.80 -12.06
C LEU A 247 -9.28 -9.37 -11.63
N VAL A 248 -9.10 -8.42 -12.54
CA VAL A 248 -8.88 -7.00 -12.26
C VAL A 248 -9.68 -6.19 -13.28
N PRO A 249 -10.90 -5.73 -12.92
CA PRO A 249 -11.68 -4.85 -13.77
C PRO A 249 -10.90 -3.57 -14.06
N ASP A 250 -11.09 -3.01 -15.24
CA ASP A 250 -10.52 -1.70 -15.56
C ASP A 250 -11.01 -0.68 -14.53
N ARG A 251 -10.09 0.15 -14.03
CA ARG A 251 -10.51 1.33 -13.27
C ARG A 251 -11.31 2.22 -14.20
N THR A 252 -12.48 2.64 -13.72
CA THR A 252 -13.20 3.74 -14.35
C THR A 252 -12.25 4.93 -14.43
N LYS A 253 -11.95 5.37 -15.65
CA LYS A 253 -11.05 6.51 -15.85
C LYS A 253 -11.75 7.79 -15.42
N TRP A 254 -10.97 8.76 -14.95
CA TRP A 254 -11.47 10.12 -14.83
C TRP A 254 -11.94 10.60 -16.22
N PRO A 255 -13.11 11.25 -16.31
CA PRO A 255 -13.55 11.84 -17.55
C PRO A 255 -12.56 12.93 -17.99
N ALA A 256 -12.31 13.03 -19.29
CA ALA A 256 -11.40 14.03 -19.84
C ALA A 256 -11.90 15.48 -19.62
N LYS A 257 -13.22 15.66 -19.54
CA LYS A 257 -13.88 16.92 -19.18
C LYS A 257 -14.97 16.63 -18.16
N LEU A 258 -15.00 17.40 -17.08
CA LEU A 258 -16.04 17.30 -16.06
C LEU A 258 -17.28 18.05 -16.54
N ASN A 259 -18.43 17.37 -16.53
CA ASN A 259 -19.73 18.04 -16.65
C ASN A 259 -20.03 18.83 -15.35
N PRO A 260 -20.75 19.97 -15.40
CA PRO A 260 -21.25 20.68 -14.21
C PRO A 260 -21.74 19.78 -13.06
N TYR A 261 -22.50 18.72 -13.32
CA TYR A 261 -22.98 17.81 -12.28
C TYR A 261 -21.86 16.99 -11.62
N GLN A 262 -20.85 16.60 -12.40
CA GLN A 262 -19.67 15.90 -11.89
C GLN A 262 -18.76 16.85 -11.11
N ALA A 263 -18.63 18.10 -11.57
CA ALA A 263 -17.91 19.14 -10.85
C ALA A 263 -18.59 19.45 -9.50
N ALA A 264 -19.93 19.57 -9.48
CA ALA A 264 -20.70 19.71 -8.25
C ALA A 264 -20.49 18.54 -7.27
N THR A 265 -20.32 17.33 -7.80
CA THR A 265 -20.02 16.14 -6.99
C THR A 265 -18.67 16.23 -6.31
N LEU A 266 -17.65 16.62 -7.06
CA LEU A 266 -16.30 16.81 -6.52
C LEU A 266 -16.25 17.99 -5.53
N ALA A 267 -16.98 19.06 -5.80
CA ALA A 267 -17.09 20.19 -4.88
C ALA A 267 -17.73 19.75 -3.56
N GLY A 268 -18.86 19.02 -3.59
CA GLY A 268 -19.51 18.50 -2.39
C GLY A 268 -18.62 17.55 -1.57
N LEU A 269 -17.92 16.63 -2.24
CA LEU A 269 -16.95 15.74 -1.59
C LEU A 269 -15.76 16.52 -1.01
N GLY A 270 -15.27 17.54 -1.73
CA GLY A 270 -14.20 18.42 -1.27
C GLY A 270 -14.61 19.21 -0.03
N SER A 271 -15.82 19.77 -0.01
CA SER A 271 -16.40 20.47 1.15
C SER A 271 -16.50 19.55 2.36
N LEU A 272 -16.90 18.29 2.17
CA LEU A 272 -16.95 17.31 3.26
C LEU A 272 -15.56 17.04 3.86
N VAL A 273 -14.55 16.82 3.02
CA VAL A 273 -13.16 16.65 3.49
C VAL A 273 -12.69 17.88 4.25
N LEU A 274 -12.99 19.08 3.75
CA LEU A 274 -12.63 20.33 4.40
C LEU A 274 -13.33 20.50 5.76
N ALA A 275 -14.63 20.21 5.84
CA ALA A 275 -15.39 20.25 7.09
C ALA A 275 -14.82 19.28 8.14
N CYS A 276 -14.55 18.03 7.75
CA CYS A 276 -13.93 17.04 8.65
C CYS A 276 -12.49 17.41 9.07
N THR A 277 -11.75 18.10 8.20
CA THR A 277 -10.39 18.57 8.50
C THR A 277 -10.39 19.68 9.55
N GLY A 278 -11.49 20.43 9.69
CA GLY A 278 -11.67 21.43 10.73
C GLY A 278 -11.86 20.86 12.13
N LEU A 279 -12.37 19.63 12.26
CA LEU A 279 -12.73 19.03 13.56
C LEU A 279 -11.57 19.03 14.58
N PRO A 280 -10.35 18.54 14.26
CA PRO A 280 -9.26 18.56 15.24
C PRO A 280 -8.90 19.98 15.69
N LEU A 281 -9.01 20.97 14.80
CA LEU A 281 -8.69 22.36 15.10
C LEU A 281 -9.75 22.98 16.01
N THR A 282 -11.04 22.79 15.69
CA THR A 282 -12.15 23.33 16.50
C THR A 282 -12.17 22.71 17.90
N PHE A 283 -12.06 21.38 18.00
CA PHE A 283 -12.05 20.69 19.29
C PHE A 283 -10.77 21.01 20.08
N GLY A 284 -9.62 21.06 19.42
CA GLY A 284 -8.35 21.40 20.06
C GLY A 284 -8.29 22.84 20.58
N GLN A 285 -8.89 23.80 19.87
CA GLN A 285 -9.03 25.18 20.33
C GLN A 285 -9.92 25.27 21.57
N ARG A 286 -11.05 24.56 21.60
CA ARG A 286 -11.99 24.60 22.74
C ARG A 286 -11.49 23.83 23.97
N ALA A 287 -10.68 22.80 23.77
CA ALA A 287 -10.01 22.06 24.84
C ALA A 287 -8.74 22.74 25.40
N ASP A 288 -8.47 23.99 25.01
CA ASP A 288 -7.25 24.75 25.33
C ASP A 288 -5.93 24.00 25.07
N LEU A 289 -5.92 23.13 24.06
CA LEU A 289 -4.75 22.36 23.65
C LEU A 289 -3.82 23.16 22.73
N VAL A 290 -3.79 24.49 22.87
CA VAL A 290 -3.01 25.40 22.02
C VAL A 290 -1.52 25.09 22.10
N SER A 291 -1.04 24.61 23.25
CA SER A 291 0.34 24.11 23.44
C SER A 291 0.70 22.90 22.56
N ARG A 292 -0.29 22.21 21.99
CA ARG A 292 -0.13 21.03 21.11
C ARG A 292 -0.54 21.28 19.66
N PHE A 293 -0.49 22.54 19.21
CA PHE A 293 -0.91 22.97 17.87
C PHE A 293 -0.34 22.08 16.73
N THR A 294 0.93 21.68 16.81
CA THR A 294 1.57 20.80 15.82
C THR A 294 0.87 19.44 15.69
N LEU A 295 0.43 18.83 16.79
CA LEU A 295 -0.30 17.55 16.75
C LEU A 295 -1.69 17.72 16.14
N LEU A 296 -2.38 18.82 16.42
CA LEU A 296 -3.69 19.13 15.84
C LEU A 296 -3.59 19.34 14.32
N PHE A 297 -2.55 20.04 13.86
CA PHE A 297 -2.27 20.21 12.42
C PHE A 297 -1.89 18.90 11.73
N LEU A 298 -1.13 18.03 12.38
CA LEU A 298 -0.83 16.70 11.84
C LEU A 298 -2.10 15.84 11.73
N ALA A 299 -2.98 15.86 12.74
CA ALA A 299 -4.26 15.16 12.69
C ALA A 299 -5.15 15.69 11.56
N ALA A 300 -5.28 17.01 11.43
CA ALA A 300 -6.01 17.65 10.34
C ALA A 300 -5.41 17.28 8.96
N GLY A 301 -4.08 17.36 8.83
CA GLY A 301 -3.36 16.96 7.62
C GLY A 301 -3.59 15.50 7.24
N PHE A 302 -3.62 14.60 8.22
CA PHE A 302 -3.91 13.18 8.00
C PHE A 302 -5.34 12.96 7.46
N ILE A 303 -6.34 13.66 8.02
CA ILE A 303 -7.74 13.62 7.54
C ILE A 303 -7.82 14.16 6.10
N ALA A 304 -7.17 15.29 5.81
CA ALA A 304 -7.15 15.85 4.47
C ALA A 304 -6.50 14.90 3.45
N CYS A 305 -5.33 14.35 3.75
CA CYS A 305 -4.63 13.42 2.86
C CYS A 305 -5.43 12.13 2.61
N THR A 306 -6.05 11.57 3.66
CA THR A 306 -6.88 10.36 3.52
C THR A 306 -8.14 10.65 2.71
N GLY A 307 -8.81 11.78 2.95
CA GLY A 307 -9.97 12.23 2.17
C GLY A 307 -9.67 12.43 0.68
N ILE A 308 -8.59 13.14 0.35
CA ILE A 308 -8.13 13.34 -1.04
C ILE A 308 -7.76 11.99 -1.68
N GLY A 309 -7.11 11.10 -0.94
CA GLY A 309 -6.79 9.74 -1.37
C GLY A 309 -8.04 8.92 -1.72
N LEU A 310 -9.10 9.04 -0.92
CA LEU A 310 -10.38 8.38 -1.20
C LEU A 310 -11.09 8.96 -2.42
N ILE A 311 -11.14 10.30 -2.56
CA ILE A 311 -11.76 10.97 -3.73
C ILE A 311 -11.00 10.60 -5.00
N SER A 312 -9.67 10.66 -5.01
CA SER A 312 -8.86 10.32 -6.19
C SER A 312 -9.06 8.86 -6.64
N ARG A 313 -9.30 7.95 -5.69
CA ARG A 313 -9.49 6.51 -5.95
C ARG A 313 -10.92 6.14 -6.36
N HIS A 314 -11.92 6.70 -5.69
CA HIS A 314 -13.32 6.30 -5.82
C HIS A 314 -14.18 7.31 -6.59
N GLY A 315 -13.72 8.54 -6.74
CA GLY A 315 -14.39 9.63 -7.46
C GLY A 315 -14.90 9.24 -8.84
N PRO A 316 -14.11 8.55 -9.70
CA PRO A 316 -14.58 8.15 -11.02
C PRO A 316 -15.83 7.27 -11.00
N LYS A 317 -15.99 6.42 -9.97
CA LYS A 317 -17.19 5.58 -9.81
C LYS A 317 -18.39 6.35 -9.32
N LEU A 318 -18.18 7.40 -8.53
CA LEU A 318 -19.27 8.22 -7.99
C LEU A 318 -19.87 9.16 -9.04
N ILE A 319 -19.09 9.50 -10.07
CA ILE A 319 -19.50 10.44 -11.13
C ILE A 319 -19.92 9.75 -12.44
N THR A 320 -20.04 8.42 -12.48
CA THR A 320 -20.43 7.68 -13.70
C THR A 320 -21.90 7.74 -14.05
N ALA A 321 -22.77 8.15 -13.13
CA ALA A 321 -24.19 8.27 -13.42
C ALA A 321 -24.42 9.38 -14.47
N PRO A 322 -25.24 9.16 -15.51
CA PRO A 322 -25.54 10.20 -16.50
C PRO A 322 -26.47 11.26 -15.94
N GLY A 323 -26.26 12.51 -16.37
CA GLY A 323 -27.15 13.64 -16.12
C GLY A 323 -27.20 14.08 -14.64
N PRO A 324 -28.35 14.59 -14.15
CA PRO A 324 -28.47 15.17 -12.81
C PRO A 324 -28.25 14.15 -11.69
N ARG A 325 -28.42 12.85 -11.96
CA ARG A 325 -28.14 11.79 -10.98
C ARG A 325 -26.66 11.70 -10.58
N ALA A 326 -25.75 12.23 -11.41
CA ALA A 326 -24.34 12.33 -11.06
C ALA A 326 -24.10 13.17 -9.80
N ALA A 327 -24.94 14.19 -9.57
CA ALA A 327 -24.78 15.15 -8.48
C ALA A 327 -25.21 14.63 -7.10
N VAL A 328 -26.01 13.55 -7.04
CA VAL A 328 -26.60 13.04 -5.79
C VAL A 328 -25.56 12.75 -4.70
N PRO A 329 -24.44 12.05 -4.97
CA PRO A 329 -23.42 11.82 -3.96
C PRO A 329 -22.78 13.13 -3.47
N GLY A 330 -22.65 14.11 -4.36
CA GLY A 330 -22.14 15.44 -4.04
C GLY A 330 -23.05 16.24 -3.13
N ILE A 331 -24.33 16.26 -3.45
CA ILE A 331 -25.36 16.96 -2.66
C ILE A 331 -25.43 16.34 -1.26
N ALA A 332 -25.46 15.01 -1.17
CA ALA A 332 -25.43 14.32 0.12
C ALA A 332 -24.16 14.68 0.92
N ALA A 333 -22.99 14.67 0.29
CA ALA A 333 -21.74 15.06 0.93
C ALA A 333 -21.73 16.53 1.37
N ALA A 334 -22.30 17.44 0.58
CA ALA A 334 -22.41 18.86 0.91
C ALA A 334 -23.37 19.11 2.09
N LEU A 335 -24.50 18.40 2.14
CA LEU A 335 -25.42 18.46 3.29
C LEU A 335 -24.74 17.97 4.56
N ILE A 336 -24.01 16.85 4.49
CA ILE A 336 -23.24 16.34 5.62
C ILE A 336 -22.16 17.37 6.02
N ALA A 337 -21.42 17.94 5.06
CA ALA A 337 -20.41 18.96 5.33
C ALA A 337 -21.00 20.17 6.06
N PHE A 338 -22.17 20.64 5.61
CA PHE A 338 -22.90 21.73 6.26
C PHE A 338 -23.27 21.37 7.70
N THR A 339 -23.82 20.17 7.94
CA THR A 339 -24.15 19.74 9.31
C THR A 339 -22.92 19.63 10.21
N VAL A 340 -21.77 19.18 9.67
CA VAL A 340 -20.51 19.13 10.42
C VAL A 340 -20.04 20.54 10.77
N TRP A 341 -20.05 21.47 9.81
CA TRP A 341 -19.65 22.86 10.07
C TRP A 341 -20.53 23.57 11.10
N GLN A 342 -21.84 23.40 11.01
CA GLN A 342 -22.78 24.01 11.95
C GLN A 342 -22.74 23.32 13.32
N GLY A 343 -22.52 22.01 13.37
CA GLY A 343 -22.56 21.22 14.60
C GLY A 343 -21.26 21.22 15.39
N GLN A 344 -20.10 21.31 14.74
CA GLN A 344 -18.82 21.11 15.43
C GLN A 344 -18.53 22.14 16.52
N GLY A 345 -18.94 23.41 16.33
CA GLY A 345 -18.77 24.46 17.33
C GLY A 345 -19.65 24.20 18.56
N PRO A 346 -20.98 24.15 18.41
CA PRO A 346 -21.89 23.86 19.51
C PRO A 346 -21.58 22.54 20.25
N VAL A 347 -21.18 21.50 19.52
CA VAL A 347 -20.78 20.23 20.15
C VAL A 347 -19.47 20.37 20.92
N ALA A 348 -18.46 21.06 20.36
CA ALA A 348 -17.21 21.33 21.08
C ALA A 348 -17.47 22.19 22.33
N ASP A 349 -18.35 23.18 22.24
CA ASP A 349 -18.74 24.07 23.34
C ASP A 349 -19.57 23.32 24.39
N TYR A 350 -20.32 22.31 23.95
CA TYR A 350 -20.96 21.40 24.88
C TYR A 350 -19.93 20.60 25.68
N TYR A 351 -18.94 19.98 25.05
CA TYR A 351 -18.00 19.12 25.80
C TYR A 351 -16.91 19.90 26.54
N PHE A 352 -16.45 21.03 26.00
CA PHE A 352 -15.35 21.85 26.52
C PHE A 352 -15.86 23.24 26.95
N ALA A 353 -16.98 23.22 27.66
CA ALA A 353 -17.64 24.43 28.14
C ALA A 353 -16.74 25.20 29.12
N GLY A 354 -16.87 26.53 29.13
CA GLY A 354 -16.19 27.38 30.10
C GLY A 354 -16.69 27.15 31.53
N PRO A 355 -15.95 27.63 32.55
CA PRO A 355 -16.25 27.44 33.97
C PRO A 355 -17.69 27.83 34.34
N TYR A 356 -18.16 28.99 33.87
CA TYR A 356 -19.50 29.49 34.14
C TYR A 356 -20.61 28.61 33.55
N ASP A 357 -20.48 28.21 32.28
CA ASP A 357 -21.44 27.31 31.62
C ASP A 357 -21.50 25.94 32.29
N ARG A 358 -20.37 25.47 32.85
CA ARG A 358 -20.30 24.21 33.59
C ARG A 358 -21.01 24.29 34.94
N TYR A 359 -20.95 25.43 35.61
CA TYR A 359 -21.72 25.67 36.84
C TYR A 359 -23.22 25.78 36.54
N ASP A 360 -23.59 26.55 35.53
CA ASP A 360 -24.99 26.74 35.14
C ASP A 360 -25.68 25.41 34.78
N ARG A 361 -24.94 24.51 34.13
CA ARG A 361 -25.45 23.15 33.84
C ARG A 361 -25.76 22.33 35.08
N GLN A 362 -25.06 22.50 36.21
CA GLN A 362 -25.40 21.76 37.42
C GLN A 362 -26.82 22.10 37.90
N TYR A 363 -27.24 23.34 37.71
CA TYR A 363 -28.55 23.83 38.12
C TYR A 363 -29.65 23.56 37.10
N ALA A 364 -29.33 23.59 35.80
CA ALA A 364 -30.32 23.42 34.74
C ALA A 364 -30.61 21.95 34.40
N ASN A 365 -29.56 21.13 34.25
CA ASN A 365 -29.66 19.76 33.70
C ASN A 365 -28.81 18.73 34.46
N GLY A 366 -28.07 19.17 35.48
CA GLY A 366 -27.16 18.36 36.28
C GLY A 366 -27.80 17.91 37.59
N CYS A 367 -26.97 17.41 38.50
CA CYS A 367 -27.49 16.73 39.67
C CYS A 367 -28.17 17.66 40.69
N LEU A 368 -27.79 18.94 40.70
CA LEU A 368 -28.41 19.92 41.60
C LEU A 368 -29.82 20.33 41.17
N ALA A 369 -30.16 20.16 39.88
CA ALA A 369 -31.45 20.56 39.32
C ALA A 369 -32.66 19.88 40.01
N THR A 370 -32.46 18.64 40.49
CA THR A 370 -33.50 17.83 41.16
C THR A 370 -33.38 17.82 42.67
N SER A 371 -32.43 18.56 43.24
CA SER A 371 -32.11 18.57 44.66
C SER A 371 -32.66 19.82 45.37
N PRO A 372 -32.60 19.90 46.71
CA PRO A 372 -32.85 21.15 47.46
C PRO A 372 -31.92 22.31 47.07
N TYR A 373 -30.86 22.01 46.32
CA TYR A 373 -29.86 22.97 45.83
C TYR A 373 -30.15 23.51 44.41
N ARG A 374 -31.40 23.42 43.96
CA ARG A 374 -31.85 23.98 42.68
C ARG A 374 -31.74 25.51 42.64
N HIS A 375 -31.65 26.07 41.43
CA HIS A 375 -31.25 27.47 41.20
C HIS A 375 -32.07 28.51 41.99
N ASP A 376 -33.38 28.32 42.13
CA ASP A 376 -34.32 29.22 42.80
C ASP A 376 -34.27 29.15 44.34
N ALA A 377 -33.58 28.15 44.89
CA ALA A 377 -33.55 27.86 46.33
C ALA A 377 -32.16 28.06 46.97
N VAL A 378 -31.20 28.65 46.23
CA VAL A 378 -29.81 28.78 46.67
C VAL A 378 -29.24 30.18 46.43
N GLN A 379 -28.28 30.56 47.25
CA GLN A 379 -27.31 31.61 46.95
C GLN A 379 -26.01 30.94 46.48
N ALA A 380 -25.57 31.29 45.28
CA ALA A 380 -24.37 30.75 44.68
C ALA A 380 -23.32 31.85 44.50
N THR A 381 -22.09 31.59 44.94
CA THR A 381 -20.93 32.45 44.69
C THR A 381 -19.82 31.64 44.04
N VAL A 382 -19.06 32.27 43.14
CA VAL A 382 -17.89 31.66 42.50
C VAL A 382 -16.67 32.45 42.94
N GLU A 383 -15.80 31.83 43.72
CA GLU A 383 -14.51 32.39 44.18
C GLU A 383 -13.39 31.41 43.86
N ASP A 384 -12.27 31.90 43.31
CA ASP A 384 -11.09 31.10 42.96
C ASP A 384 -11.40 29.83 42.14
N GLY A 385 -12.37 29.92 41.23
CA GLY A 385 -12.77 28.79 40.40
C GLY A 385 -13.49 27.68 41.16
N VAL A 386 -14.04 27.97 42.34
CA VAL A 386 -14.87 27.07 43.15
C VAL A 386 -16.28 27.64 43.23
N LEU A 387 -17.27 26.81 42.90
CA LEU A 387 -18.67 27.11 43.10
C LEU A 387 -19.08 26.77 44.53
N THR A 388 -19.49 27.78 45.28
CA THR A 388 -20.04 27.64 46.64
C THR A 388 -21.54 27.86 46.58
N VAL A 389 -22.31 26.86 47.04
CA VAL A 389 -23.78 26.86 46.96
C VAL A 389 -24.37 26.77 48.36
N THR A 390 -25.11 27.78 48.77
CA THR A 390 -25.74 27.86 50.10
C THR A 390 -27.27 27.84 49.97
N PRO A 391 -27.97 26.87 50.56
CA PRO A 391 -29.42 26.78 50.45
C PRO A 391 -30.11 27.85 51.30
N VAL A 392 -31.14 28.49 50.75
CA VAL A 392 -31.89 29.58 51.40
C VAL A 392 -32.69 29.07 52.60
N SER A 393 -33.09 27.79 52.58
CA SER A 393 -33.79 27.12 53.69
C SER A 393 -32.95 26.89 54.94
N GLY A 394 -31.64 27.18 54.89
CA GLY A 394 -30.66 26.66 55.83
C GLY A 394 -30.28 25.21 55.51
N GLY A 395 -29.02 24.85 55.75
CA GLY A 395 -28.46 23.53 55.41
C GLY A 395 -26.95 23.57 55.18
N THR A 396 -26.39 22.46 54.70
CA THR A 396 -24.95 22.32 54.40
C THR A 396 -24.58 23.09 53.13
N THR A 397 -23.57 23.94 53.19
CA THR A 397 -23.00 24.62 52.01
C THR A 397 -22.21 23.64 51.15
N LEU A 398 -22.49 23.58 49.85
CA LEU A 398 -21.76 22.74 48.89
C LEU A 398 -20.59 23.50 48.28
N ARG A 399 -19.45 22.83 48.12
CA ARG A 399 -18.26 23.36 47.45
C ARG A 399 -17.84 22.45 46.29
N LEU A 400 -18.08 22.92 45.07
CA LEU A 400 -17.84 22.18 43.83
C LEU A 400 -16.72 22.85 43.03
N GLY A 401 -15.66 22.12 42.70
CA GLY A 401 -14.59 22.69 41.88
C GLY A 401 -13.25 21.94 41.91
N PRO A 402 -12.20 22.53 41.31
CA PRO A 402 -12.29 23.70 40.43
C PRO A 402 -12.78 23.36 39.02
N ALA A 403 -13.49 24.28 38.36
CA ALA A 403 -13.84 24.15 36.94
C ALA A 403 -12.73 24.72 36.06
N GLU A 404 -11.86 23.84 35.53
CA GLU A 404 -10.82 24.24 34.57
C GLU A 404 -11.43 24.54 33.18
N ASP A 405 -10.90 25.57 32.52
CA ASP A 405 -11.22 25.91 31.12
C ASP A 405 -10.93 24.72 30.20
N GLY A 406 -11.86 24.42 29.30
CA GLY A 406 -11.68 23.34 28.31
C GLY A 406 -11.62 21.92 28.89
N SER A 407 -11.96 21.72 30.17
CA SER A 407 -11.94 20.41 30.82
C SER A 407 -13.28 19.68 30.72
N THR A 408 -13.23 18.36 30.55
CA THR A 408 -14.39 17.45 30.48
C THR A 408 -14.66 16.73 31.80
N HIS A 409 -13.83 16.93 32.81
CA HIS A 409 -13.96 16.23 34.09
C HIS A 409 -15.22 16.69 34.83
N PRO A 410 -16.00 15.81 35.47
CA PRO A 410 -17.12 16.26 36.31
C PRO A 410 -16.61 17.15 37.44
N LEU A 411 -17.42 18.13 37.85
CA LEU A 411 -17.11 18.94 39.03
C LEU A 411 -17.09 18.03 40.25
N ARG A 412 -16.06 18.15 41.09
CA ARG A 412 -15.88 17.29 42.26
C ARG A 412 -16.23 18.04 43.53
N ALA A 413 -16.74 17.29 44.52
CA ALA A 413 -16.84 17.76 45.89
C ALA A 413 -15.44 18.02 46.45
N LEU A 414 -15.23 19.24 46.96
CA LEU A 414 -13.96 19.67 47.55
C LEU A 414 -13.80 19.27 49.01
N ASP A 415 -14.91 18.97 49.70
CA ASP A 415 -14.92 18.53 51.08
C ASP A 415 -15.85 17.34 51.30
N GLN A 416 -15.68 16.69 52.46
CA GLN A 416 -16.42 15.48 52.82
C GLN A 416 -17.91 15.76 53.09
N ALA A 417 -18.24 16.97 53.54
CA ALA A 417 -19.62 17.38 53.79
C ALA A 417 -20.40 17.51 52.47
N THR A 418 -19.80 18.16 51.47
CA THR A 418 -20.31 18.25 50.10
C THR A 418 -20.48 16.86 49.50
N ARG A 419 -19.50 15.97 49.67
CA ARG A 419 -19.59 14.59 49.14
C ARG A 419 -20.75 13.82 49.76
N ALA A 420 -20.93 13.89 51.08
CA ALA A 420 -22.02 13.20 51.77
C ALA A 420 -23.41 13.67 51.29
N VAL A 421 -23.57 14.98 51.07
CA VAL A 421 -24.83 15.55 50.58
C VAL A 421 -25.10 15.19 49.12
N LEU A 422 -24.06 15.17 48.28
CA LEU A 422 -24.21 14.70 46.90
C LEU A 422 -24.60 13.22 46.88
N ASP A 423 -23.89 12.37 47.62
CA ASP A 423 -24.16 10.92 47.69
C ASP A 423 -25.60 10.64 48.18
N GLU A 424 -26.10 11.41 49.16
CA GLU A 424 -27.48 11.32 49.66
C GLU A 424 -28.53 11.59 48.57
N HIS A 425 -28.22 12.48 47.63
CA HIS A 425 -29.11 12.87 46.55
C HIS A 425 -28.85 12.10 45.24
N GLY A 426 -27.98 11.08 45.25
CA GLY A 426 -27.63 10.30 44.06
C GLY A 426 -26.75 11.07 43.06
N CYS A 427 -26.00 12.03 43.58
CA CYS A 427 -24.99 12.85 42.93
C CYS A 427 -23.59 12.42 43.41
#